data_AF-A0A5R1Z1S7-F1
#
_entry.id   AF-A0A5R1Z1S7-F1
#
_cell.length_a   1.000
_cell.length_b   1.000
_cell.length_c   1.000
_cell.angle_alpha   90.00
_cell.angle_beta   90.00
_cell.angle_gamma   90.00
#
_symmetry.space_group_name_H-M   'P 1'
#
loop_
_entity.id
_entity.type
_entity.pdbx_description
1 polymer ?
#
loop_
_entity_poly.entity_id
_entity_poly.type
_entity_poly.pdbx_seq_one_letter_code
_entity_poly.pdbx_strand_id
1 'polypeptide(L)' 'MKAMNKVWVIGDASVDLVPEKQNSYLKCPGGASANVGVCVARLGGAGGVSGCLG' A
#
# COMPACT_ATOMS: atom_id res chain seq x y z
N MET A 1 15.15 -17.80 -17.35
CA MET A 1 14.70 -16.86 -16.31
C MET A 1 13.54 -17.51 -15.57
N LYS A 2 13.55 -17.60 -14.23
CA LYS A 2 12.40 -18.12 -13.48
C LYS A 2 11.22 -17.17 -13.69
N ALA A 3 10.04 -17.70 -14.01
CA ALA A 3 8.82 -16.91 -14.03
C ALA A 3 8.54 -16.36 -12.63
N MET A 4 8.29 -15.06 -12.53
CA MET A 4 7.97 -14.41 -11.27
C MET A 4 6.45 -14.48 -11.06
N ASN A 5 6.01 -15.17 -10.01
CA ASN A 5 4.58 -15.28 -9.69
C ASN A 5 4.05 -13.93 -9.23
N LYS A 6 2.82 -13.59 -9.65
CA LYS A 6 2.14 -12.38 -9.22
C LYS A 6 1.55 -12.57 -7.82
N VAL A 7 1.82 -11.62 -6.94
CA VAL A 7 1.24 -11.55 -5.59
C VAL A 7 0.02 -10.63 -5.64
N TRP A 8 -1.15 -11.19 -5.38
CA TRP A 8 -2.38 -10.43 -5.22
C TRP A 8 -2.63 -10.17 -3.74
N VAL A 9 -2.87 -8.91 -3.39
CA VAL A 9 -3.23 -8.47 -2.05
C VAL A 9 -4.65 -7.92 -2.10
N ILE A 10 -5.52 -8.37 -1.21
CA ILE A 10 -6.91 -7.92 -1.13
C ILE A 10 -7.16 -7.31 0.23
N GLY A 11 -7.82 -6.14 0.26
CA GLY A 11 -8.27 -5.53 1.49
C GLY A 11 -8.16 -4.02 1.50
N ASP A 12 -7.66 -3.50 2.61
CA ASP A 12 -7.70 -2.10 2.99
C ASP A 12 -6.66 -1.22 2.29
N ALA A 13 -7.11 -0.03 1.92
CA ALA A 13 -6.30 1.10 1.52
C ALA A 13 -6.91 2.36 2.15
N SER A 14 -6.10 3.13 2.86
CA SER A 14 -6.54 4.29 3.64
C SER A 14 -5.61 5.48 3.44
N VAL A 15 -6.02 6.64 3.97
CA VAL A 15 -5.13 7.77 4.21
C VAL A 15 -4.90 7.86 5.70
N ASP A 16 -3.66 7.65 6.12
CA ASP A 16 -3.24 7.79 7.51
C ASP A 16 -2.87 9.26 7.73
N LEU A 17 -3.47 9.90 8.74
CA LEU A 17 -3.15 11.28 9.11
C LEU A 17 -2.14 11.25 10.25
N VAL A 18 -0.89 11.60 9.93
CA VAL A 18 0.21 11.64 10.91
C VAL A 18 0.45 13.09 11.32
N PRO A 19 0.49 13.43 12.62
CA PRO A 19 0.79 14.79 13.06
C PRO A 19 2.14 15.28 12.51
N GLU A 20 2.18 16.47 11.89
CA GLU A 20 3.42 17.04 11.35
C GLU A 20 3.75 18.40 11.98
N LYS A 21 2.74 19.26 12.18
CA LYS A 21 2.89 20.57 12.83
C LYS A 21 1.73 20.80 13.79
N GLN A 22 1.82 21.89 14.56
CA GLN A 22 0.88 22.21 15.64
C GLN A 22 -0.60 22.26 15.22
N ASN A 23 -0.89 22.51 13.93
CA ASN A 23 -2.26 22.51 13.40
C ASN A 23 -2.35 21.85 12.01
N SER A 24 -1.49 20.87 11.70
CA SER A 24 -1.53 20.17 10.42
C SER A 24 -1.10 18.70 10.52
N TYR A 25 -1.73 17.87 9.70
CA TYR A 25 -1.39 16.46 9.51
C TYR A 25 -0.75 16.24 8.15
N LEU A 26 0.27 15.39 8.11
CA LEU A 26 0.78 14.79 6.89
C LEU A 26 -0.19 13.68 6.47
N LYS A 27 -0.61 13.71 5.20
CA LYS A 27 -1.37 12.62 4.58
C LYS A 27 -0.39 11.54 4.13
N CYS A 28 -0.42 10.40 4.79
CA CYS A 28 0.36 9.23 4.44
C CYS A 28 -0.54 8.19 3.74
N PRO A 29 -0.09 7.56 2.65
CA PRO A 29 -0.77 6.38 2.13
C PRO A 29 -0.72 5.28 3.19
N GLY A 30 -1.87 4.68 3.47
CA GLY A 30 -2.05 3.70 4.52
C GLY A 30 -2.83 2.47 4.07
N GLY A 31 -3.06 1.58 5.03
CA GLY A 31 -3.73 0.30 4.84
C GLY A 31 -2.75 -0.86 4.80
N ALA A 32 -2.99 -1.89 5.61
CA ALA A 32 -2.12 -3.06 5.72
C ALA A 32 -1.95 -3.74 4.35
N SER A 33 -3.05 -3.94 3.64
CA SER A 33 -3.07 -4.58 2.31
C SER A 33 -2.35 -3.72 1.27
N ALA A 34 -2.62 -2.41 1.25
CA ALA A 34 -1.92 -1.47 0.37
C ALA A 34 -0.40 -1.45 0.63
N ASN A 35 0.01 -1.40 1.90
CA ASN A 35 1.41 -1.38 2.30
C ASN A 35 2.15 -2.65 1.89
N VAL A 36 1.55 -3.84 2.06
CA VAL A 36 2.15 -5.10 1.57
C VAL A 36 2.31 -5.08 0.06
N GLY A 37 1.30 -4.63 -0.69
CA GLY A 37 1.37 -4.52 -2.15
C GLY A 37 2.51 -3.60 -2.62
N VAL A 38 2.67 -2.44 -1.98
CA VAL A 38 3.76 -1.50 -2.27
C VAL A 38 5.12 -2.08 -1.89
N CYS A 39 5.24 -2.77 -0.76
CA CYS A 39 6.48 -3.44 -0.34
C CYS A 39 6.93 -4.48 -1.37
N VAL A 40 6.02 -5.34 -1.85
CA VAL A 40 6.32 -6.33 -2.90
C VAL A 40 6.84 -5.64 -4.16
N ALA A 41 6.15 -4.59 -4.62
CA ALA A 41 6.54 -3.87 -5.83
C ALA A 41 7.91 -3.19 -5.68
N ARG A 42 8.19 -2.57 -4.52
CA ARG A 42 9.48 -1.89 -4.25
C ARG A 42 10.66 -2.85 -4.18
N LEU A 43 10.44 -4.11 -3.82
CA LEU A 43 11.47 -5.17 -3.82
C LEU A 43 11.63 -5.86 -5.19
N GLY A 44 11.00 -5.33 -6.24
CA GLY A 44 11.09 -5.87 -7.60
C GLY A 44 10.14 -7.05 -7.87
N GLY A 45 9.20 -7.33 -6.96
CA GLY A 45 8.17 -8.35 -7.14
C GLY A 45 6.99 -7.86 -7.98
N ALA A 46 6.32 -8.78 -8.68
CA ALA A 46 5.06 -8.48 -9.36
C ALA A 46 3.90 -8.45 -8.35
N GLY A 47 3.46 -7.26 -7.94
CA GLY A 47 2.34 -7.06 -7.02
C GLY A 47 1.06 -6.54 -7.68
N GLY A 48 -0.11 -6.78 -7.06
CA GLY A 48 -1.37 -6.12 -7.41
C GLY A 48 -2.30 -6.05 -6.19
N VAL A 49 -2.97 -4.91 -6.00
CA VAL A 49 -3.94 -4.70 -4.91
C VAL A 49 -5.36 -4.68 -5.49
N SER A 50 -6.30 -5.38 -4.84
CA SER A 50 -7.72 -5.39 -5.20
C SER A 50 -8.56 -5.02 -3.98
N GLY A 51 -9.58 -4.19 -4.18
CA GLY A 51 -10.44 -3.75 -3.09
C GLY A 51 -11.38 -2.65 -3.55
N CYS A 52 -12.10 -2.07 -2.59
CA CYS A 52 -12.99 -0.94 -2.81
C CYS A 52 -12.45 0.28 -2.05
N LEU A 53 -12.64 1.46 -2.63
CA LEU A 53 -12.40 2.74 -1.99
C LEU A 53 -13.67 3.57 -2.08
N GLY A 54 -13.81 4.55 -1.18
CA GLY A 54 -14.88 5.54 -1.19
C GLY A 54 -14.58 6.72 -2.09
#